data_AF-A0A8E0IQC9-F1
#
_entry.id   AF-A0A8E0IQC9-F1
#
_cell.length_a   1.000
_cell.length_b   1.000
_cell.length_c   1.000
_cell.angle_alpha   90.00
_cell.angle_beta   90.00
_cell.angle_gamma   90.00
#
_symmetry.space_group_name_H-M   'P 1'
#
loop_
_entity.id
_entity.type
_entity.pdbx_description
1 polymer ?
#
loop_
_entity_poly.entity_id
_entity_poly.type
_entity_poly.pdbx_seq_one_letter_code
_entity_poly.pdbx_strand_id
1 'polypeptide(L)' 'MQSVNKLLTIALEKGASDIYYLPSPQGYLIRLRVPTGLVTIAERDSKRGQQEINYLKFMAGMNVAEHR' A
#
# COMPACT_ATOMS: atom_id res chain seq x y z
N MET A 1 -9.89 -0.15 -8.32
CA MET A 1 -8.53 0.34 -8.66
C MET A 1 -7.64 -0.85 -9.01
N GLN A 2 -7.24 -1.04 -10.28
CA GLN A 2 -6.56 -2.29 -10.70
C GLN A 2 -5.21 -2.53 -9.98
N SER A 3 -4.44 -1.48 -9.67
CA SER A 3 -3.15 -1.67 -8.99
C SER A 3 -3.28 -2.09 -7.53
N VAL A 4 -4.30 -1.64 -6.80
CA VAL A 4 -4.57 -2.08 -5.42
C VAL A 4 -5.01 -3.54 -5.39
N ASN A 5 -5.89 -3.96 -6.31
CA ASN A 5 -6.30 -5.36 -6.38
C ASN A 5 -5.09 -6.27 -6.65
N LYS A 6 -4.20 -5.87 -7.59
CA LYS A 6 -2.96 -6.61 -7.85
C LYS A 6 -2.05 -6.66 -6.61
N LEU A 7 -1.94 -5.56 -5.87
CA LEU A 7 -1.18 -5.51 -4.61
C LEU A 7 -1.73 -6.48 -3.57
N LEU A 8 -3.06 -6.52 -3.38
CA LEU A 8 -3.72 -7.43 -2.46
C LEU A 8 -3.51 -8.90 -2.88
N THR A 9 -3.62 -9.22 -4.17
CA THR A 9 -3.32 -10.56 -4.69
C THR A 9 -1.88 -10.97 -4.38
N ILE A 10 -0.89 -10.09 -4.64
CA ILE A 10 0.52 -10.37 -4.33
C ILE A 10 0.72 -10.58 -2.82
N ALA A 11 0.05 -9.79 -1.97
CA ALA A 11 0.14 -9.93 -0.53
C ALA A 11 -0.40 -11.29 -0.06
N LEU A 12 -1.54 -11.72 -0.60
CA LEU A 12 -2.13 -13.04 -0.32
C LEU A 12 -1.21 -14.18 -0.79
N GLU A 13 -0.71 -14.12 -2.02
CA GLU A 13 0.20 -15.13 -2.58
C GLU A 13 1.50 -15.28 -1.76
N LYS A 14 1.98 -14.17 -1.17
CA LYS A 14 3.18 -14.16 -0.32
C LYS A 14 2.90 -14.50 1.15
N GLY A 15 1.65 -14.75 1.52
CA GLY A 15 1.26 -14.97 2.92
C GLY A 15 1.57 -13.77 3.81
N ALA A 16 1.40 -12.55 3.29
CA ALA A 16 1.67 -11.34 4.03
C ALA A 16 0.58 -11.07 5.09
N SER A 17 1.00 -10.67 6.28
CA SER A 17 0.10 -10.22 7.36
C SER A 17 -0.24 -8.74 7.22
N ASP A 18 0.73 -7.94 6.76
CA ASP A 18 0.60 -6.49 6.67
C ASP A 18 1.11 -5.97 5.33
N ILE A 19 0.48 -4.89 4.86
CA ILE A 19 0.91 -4.08 3.72
C ILE A 19 1.21 -2.67 4.23
N TYR A 20 2.44 -2.21 4.03
CA TYR A 20 2.87 -0.88 4.43
C TYR A 20 3.03 0.03 3.21
N TYR A 21 2.48 1.23 3.33
CA TYR A 21 2.82 2.39 2.51
C TYR A 21 3.73 3.29 3.35
N LEU A 22 5.05 3.20 3.16
CA LEU A 22 6.02 3.98 3.94
C LEU A 22 6.49 5.20 3.13
N PRO A 23 6.37 6.43 3.64
CA PRO A 23 6.91 7.61 2.98
C PRO A 23 8.42 7.47 2.69
N SER A 24 8.83 7.92 1.52
CA SER A 24 10.24 8.02 1.09
C SER A 24 10.46 9.30 0.30
N PRO A 25 11.72 9.74 0.08
CA PRO A 25 11.99 10.94 -0.71
C PRO A 25 11.42 10.88 -2.14
N GLN A 26 11.25 9.68 -2.70
CA GLN A 26 10.70 9.44 -4.05
C GLN A 26 9.19 9.20 -4.06
N GLY A 27 8.53 9.18 -2.89
CA GLY A 27 7.10 8.93 -2.74
C GLY A 27 6.82 7.92 -1.64
N TYR A 28 6.52 6.67 -2.01
CA TYR A 28 6.20 5.60 -1.07
C TYR A 28 6.90 4.29 -1.40
N LEU A 29 7.47 3.65 -0.38
CA LEU A 29 7.90 2.26 -0.41
C LEU A 29 6.75 1.35 -0.01
N ILE A 30 6.43 0.39 -0.87
CA ILE A 30 5.44 -0.64 -0.60
C ILE A 30 6.15 -1.85 -0.04
N ARG A 31 5.90 -2.15 1.24
CA ARG A 31 6.51 -3.28 1.93
C ARG A 31 5.46 -4.24 2.44
N LEU A 32 5.82 -5.52 2.49
CA LEU A 32 4.99 -6.57 3.07
C LEU A 32 5.67 -7.13 4.33
N ARG A 33 4.89 -7.36 5.37
CA ARG A 33 5.28 -8.26 6.46
C ARG A 33 4.95 -9.69 6.03
N VAL A 34 5.97 -10.49 5.78
CA VAL A 34 5.85 -11.93 5.49
C VAL A 34 6.50 -12.72 6.63
N PRO A 35 6.27 -14.04 6.76
CA PRO A 35 6.84 -14.84 7.85
C PRO A 35 8.37 -14.74 7.95
N THR A 36 9.05 -14.56 6.82
CA THR A 36 10.51 -14.44 6.75
C THR A 36 11.06 -13.03 6.98
N GLY A 37 10.20 -12.02 7.16
CA GLY A 37 10.63 -10.65 7.41
C GLY A 37 9.87 -9.58 6.63
N LEU A 38 10.59 -8.50 6.32
CA LEU A 38 10.04 -7.31 5.68
C LEU A 38 10.58 -7.21 4.26
N VAL A 39 9.73 -7.35 3.26
CA VAL A 39 10.14 -7.33 1.85
C VAL A 39 9.57 -6.10 1.15
N THR A 40 10.42 -5.38 0.42
CA THR A 40 9.98 -4.29 -0.47
C THR A 40 9.56 -4.91 -1.80
N ILE A 41 8.34 -4.62 -2.24
CA ILE A 41 7.77 -5.18 -3.48
C ILE A 41 7.58 -4.15 -4.58
N ALA A 42 7.63 -2.86 -4.22
CA ALA A 42 7.39 -1.78 -5.14
C ALA A 42 7.79 -0.44 -4.54
N GLU A 43 8.05 0.50 -5.43
CA GLU A 43 8.02 1.94 -5.14
C GLU A 43 6.82 2.56 -5.87
N ARG A 44 6.31 3.65 -5.31
CA ARG A 44 5.25 4.47 -5.91
C ARG A 44 5.68 5.92 -5.83
N ASP A 45 5.50 6.66 -6.91
CA ASP A 45 5.54 8.11 -6.83
C ASP A 45 4.43 8.61 -5.88
N SER A 46 4.60 9.83 -5.36
CA SER A 46 3.69 10.41 -4.37
C SER A 46 2.24 10.46 -4.85
N LYS A 47 2.01 10.75 -6.14
CA LYS A 47 0.66 10.88 -6.71
C LYS A 47 -0.04 9.52 -6.71
N ARG A 48 0.63 8.49 -7.23
CA ARG A 48 0.08 7.14 -7.29
C ARG A 48 -0.12 6.56 -5.89
N GLY A 49 0.84 6.73 -4.99
CA GLY A 49 0.71 6.29 -3.60
C GLY A 49 -0.48 6.93 -2.90
N GLN A 50 -0.68 8.24 -3.08
CA GLN A 50 -1.82 8.95 -2.50
C GLN A 50 -3.17 8.47 -3.07
N GLN A 51 -3.23 8.20 -4.38
CA GLN A 51 -4.44 7.63 -5.01
C GLN A 51 -4.78 6.26 -4.44
N GLU A 52 -3.78 5.40 -4.25
CA GLU A 52 -3.94 4.07 -3.65
C GLU A 52 -4.41 4.17 -2.18
N ILE A 53 -3.82 5.07 -1.38
CA ILE A 53 -4.23 5.33 0.02
C ILE A 53 -5.67 5.85 0.08
N ASN A 54 -6.03 6.81 -0.78
CA ASN A 54 -7.38 7.37 -0.81
C ASN A 54 -8.43 6.32 -1.20
N TYR A 55 -8.09 5.44 -2.14
CA TYR A 55 -8.95 4.31 -2.50
C TYR A 55 -9.12 3.34 -1.33
N LEU A 56 -8.06 3.01 -0.60
CA LEU A 56 -8.13 2.16 0.60
C LEU A 56 -8.97 2.81 1.71
N LYS A 57 -8.79 4.12 1.96
CA LYS A 57 -9.63 4.88 2.90
C LYS A 57 -11.11 4.81 2.51
N PHE A 58 -11.42 5.02 1.24
CA PHE A 58 -12.78 4.91 0.72
C PHE A 58 -13.38 3.52 0.95
N MET A 59 -12.63 2.47 0.61
CA MET A 59 -13.08 1.08 0.81
C MET A 59 -13.30 0.74 2.29
N ALA A 60 -12.54 1.34 3.20
CA ALA A 60 -12.65 1.14 4.63
C ALA A 60 -13.68 2.07 5.32
N GLY A 61 -14.40 2.91 4.56
CA GLY A 61 -15.34 3.89 5.14
C GLY A 61 -14.67 4.99 5.96
N MET A 62 -13.38 5.24 5.72
CA MET A 62 -12.61 6.28 6.40
C MET A 62 -12.77 7.65 5.72
N ASN A 63 -12.49 8.73 6.45
CA ASN A 63 -12.46 10.07 5.89
C ASN A 63 -11.29 10.23 4.90
N VAL A 64 -11.61 10.33 3.61
CA VAL A 64 -10.63 10.47 2.53
C VAL A 64 -9.89 11.81 2.57
N ALA A 65 -10.57 12.89 3.01
CA ALA A 65 -10.02 14.24 3.04
C ALA A 65 -9.14 14.54 4.26
N GLU A 66 -9.16 13.67 5.28
CA GLU A 66 -8.30 13.83 6.46
C GLU A 66 -6.90 13.28 6.17
N HIS A 67 -5.88 14.12 6.40
CA HIS A 67 -4.48 13.81 6.13
C HIS A 67 -3.53 14.26 7.26
N ARG A 68 -4.08 14.87 8.32
CA ARG A 68 -3.35 15.44 9.45
C ARG A 68 -2.98 14.39 10.49
#